data_AF-L9WIT9-F1
#
_entry.id   AF-L9WIT9-F1
#
_cell.length_a   1.000
_cell.length_b   1.000
_cell.length_c   1.000
_cell.angle_alpha   90.00
_cell.angle_beta   90.00
_cell.angle_gamma   90.00
#
_symmetry.space_group_name_H-M   'P 1'
#
loop_
_entity.id
_entity.type
_entity.pdbx_description
1 polymer ?
#
loop_
_entity_poly.entity_id
_entity_poly.type
_entity_poly.pdbx_seq_one_letter_code
_entity_poly.pdbx_strand_id
1 'polypeptide(L)'
;MYQDLLLATDGSEGARQATEHAIELAAQLDATLHILSVSEEGPHSSEKQDRMRTDPESEATDALENADRAATDAGLETTTTVRHGVAQEEIVAVAETNPIDMIVMGTHGRTGLDHLVVGSVAEEVVRNAPVPVVTI
;
A
#
# COMPACT_ATOMS: atom_id res chain seq x y z
N MET A 1 6.34 -12.59 17.16
CA MET A 1 7.10 -11.37 16.83
C MET A 1 6.76 -11.09 15.38
N TYR A 2 6.55 -9.83 14.99
CA TYR A 2 6.21 -9.50 13.60
C TYR A 2 7.40 -9.85 12.70
N GLN A 3 7.23 -10.84 11.81
CA GLN A 3 8.25 -11.31 10.87
C GLN A 3 7.93 -10.91 9.42
N ASP A 4 6.66 -10.64 9.13
CA ASP A 4 6.17 -10.33 7.80
C ASP A 4 5.25 -9.11 7.85
N LEU A 5 5.67 -8.01 7.22
CA LEU A 5 4.92 -6.75 7.16
C LEU A 5 4.40 -6.55 5.74
N LEU A 6 3.14 -6.15 5.60
CA LEU A 6 2.54 -5.76 4.32
C LEU A 6 2.49 -4.23 4.20
N LEU A 7 3.30 -3.65 3.34
CA LEU A 7 3.18 -2.25 2.91
C LEU A 7 2.19 -2.17 1.74
N ALA A 8 1.07 -1.48 1.94
CA ALA A 8 0.15 -1.12 0.86
C ALA A 8 0.46 0.30 0.35
N THR A 9 0.74 0.43 -0.94
CA THR A 9 1.12 1.72 -1.56
C THR A 9 0.42 1.96 -2.89
N ASP A 10 -0.03 3.20 -3.09
CA ASP A 10 -0.52 3.72 -4.38
C ASP A 10 0.47 4.76 -4.97
N GLY A 11 1.64 4.95 -4.36
CA GLY A 11 2.65 5.92 -4.78
C GLY A 11 2.31 7.38 -4.45
N SER A 12 1.20 7.64 -3.76
CA SER A 12 0.86 8.99 -3.28
C SER A 12 1.83 9.50 -2.21
N GLU A 13 1.78 10.80 -1.90
CA GLU A 13 2.63 11.38 -0.86
C GLU A 13 2.35 10.80 0.53
N GLY A 14 1.09 10.47 0.84
CA GLY A 14 0.71 9.77 2.07
C GLY A 14 1.30 8.36 2.13
N ALA A 15 1.22 7.63 1.01
CA ALA A 15 1.83 6.31 0.90
C ALA A 15 3.37 6.37 1.01
N ARG A 16 4.02 7.43 0.51
CA ARG A 16 5.48 7.60 0.59
C ARG A 16 5.96 7.71 2.05
N GLN A 17 5.24 8.45 2.90
CA GLN A 17 5.53 8.52 4.34
C GLN A 17 5.33 7.17 5.03
N ALA A 18 4.30 6.43 4.61
CA ALA A 18 4.07 5.06 5.10
C ALA A 18 5.19 4.10 4.68
N THR A 19 5.71 4.23 3.46
CA THR A 19 6.87 3.46 2.97
C THR A 19 8.09 3.69 3.86
N GLU A 20 8.42 4.95 4.16
CA GLU A 20 9.55 5.29 5.05
C GLU A 20 9.41 4.61 6.41
N HIS A 21 8.23 4.68 7.03
CA HIS A 21 7.96 4.03 8.32
C HIS A 21 7.98 2.51 8.23
N ALA A 22 7.46 1.92 7.15
CA ALA A 22 7.45 0.48 6.95
C ALA A 22 8.88 -0.07 6.85
N ILE A 23 9.77 0.66 6.16
CA ILE A 23 11.20 0.31 6.07
C ILE A 23 11.86 0.38 7.45
N GLU A 24 11.64 1.47 8.20
CA GLU A 24 12.20 1.60 9.56
C GLU A 24 11.72 0.52 10.52
N LEU A 25 10.44 0.14 10.44
CA LEU A 25 9.86 -0.92 11.24
C LEU A 25 10.43 -2.29 10.87
N ALA A 26 10.45 -2.62 9.57
CA ALA A 26 11.00 -3.88 9.08
C ALA A 26 12.48 -4.04 9.47
N ALA A 27 13.28 -2.98 9.36
CA ALA A 27 14.69 -3.00 9.74
C ALA A 27 14.90 -3.23 11.26
N GLN A 28 14.06 -2.62 12.10
CA GLN A 28 14.15 -2.80 13.56
C GLN A 28 13.69 -4.19 14.01
N LEU A 29 12.79 -4.81 13.25
CA LEU A 29 12.18 -6.10 13.56
C LEU A 29 12.89 -7.28 12.89
N ASP A 30 13.84 -7.01 11.98
CA ASP A 30 14.47 -8.02 11.11
C ASP A 30 13.40 -8.81 10.34
N ALA A 31 12.43 -8.08 9.77
CA ALA A 31 11.23 -8.62 9.14
C ALA A 31 11.27 -8.46 7.61
N THR A 32 10.61 -9.38 6.91
CA THR A 32 10.39 -9.33 5.46
C THR A 32 9.33 -8.27 5.15
N LEU A 33 9.60 -7.40 4.17
CA LEU A 33 8.64 -6.40 3.72
C LEU A 33 7.95 -6.85 2.42
N HIS A 34 6.67 -7.19 2.53
CA HIS A 34 5.79 -7.48 1.40
C HIS A 34 5.20 -6.17 0.90
N ILE A 35 5.47 -5.80 -0.34
CA ILE A 35 5.04 -4.54 -0.94
C ILE A 35 3.92 -4.84 -1.94
N LEU A 36 2.75 -4.27 -1.67
CA LEU A 36 1.54 -4.44 -2.45
C LEU A 36 1.09 -3.12 -3.06
N SER A 37 0.79 -3.16 -4.35
CA SER A 37 0.09 -2.09 -5.06
C SER A 37 -1.11 -2.69 -5.79
N VAL A 38 -2.21 -1.94 -5.87
CA VAL A 38 -3.45 -2.41 -6.50
C VAL A 38 -3.77 -1.55 -7.71
N SER A 39 -3.89 -2.18 -8.88
CA SER A 39 -4.43 -1.60 -10.10
C SER A 39 -5.97 -1.64 -10.03
N GLU A 40 -6.59 -0.48 -9.87
CA GLU A 40 -8.05 -0.39 -9.83
C GLU A 40 -8.64 -0.32 -11.24
N GLU A 41 -9.08 -1.47 -11.76
CA GLU A 41 -9.79 -1.57 -13.02
C GLU A 41 -11.31 -1.59 -12.80
N GLY A 42 -11.98 -0.44 -12.93
CA GLY A 42 -13.45 -0.40 -12.77
C GLY A 42 -14.15 0.91 -13.16
N PRO A 43 -15.47 0.86 -13.41
CA PRO A 43 -16.28 2.02 -13.82
C PRO A 43 -16.41 3.11 -12.75
N HIS A 44 -15.87 2.89 -11.55
CA HIS A 44 -15.78 3.86 -10.45
C HIS A 44 -14.47 4.66 -10.46
N SER A 45 -13.59 4.45 -11.46
CA SER A 45 -12.39 5.26 -11.73
C SER A 45 -12.77 6.64 -12.29
N SER A 46 -13.50 7.41 -11.45
CA SER A 46 -13.91 8.81 -11.65
C SER A 46 -14.21 9.20 -13.09
N GLU A 47 -15.50 9.24 -13.41
CA GLU A 47 -15.98 9.92 -14.61
C GLU A 47 -15.33 11.30 -14.76
N LYS A 48 -14.64 11.51 -15.89
CA LYS A 48 -14.10 12.77 -16.41
C LYS A 48 -12.84 13.33 -15.71
N GLN A 49 -11.67 13.02 -16.28
CA GLN A 49 -10.84 14.04 -16.95
C GLN A 49 -9.60 13.44 -17.65
N ASP A 50 -9.40 13.97 -18.85
CA ASP A 50 -8.18 14.13 -19.63
C ASP A 50 -7.49 12.96 -20.36
N ARG A 51 -7.01 13.30 -21.56
CA ARG A 51 -6.43 12.39 -22.59
C ARG A 51 -4.96 12.03 -22.29
N MET A 52 -4.63 11.88 -21.01
CA MET A 52 -3.30 11.54 -20.50
C MET A 52 -3.44 10.62 -19.28
N ARG A 53 -4.37 9.67 -19.28
CA ARG A 53 -4.42 8.65 -18.21
C ARG A 53 -3.28 7.68 -18.44
N THR A 54 -2.27 7.74 -17.56
CA THR A 54 -1.32 6.66 -17.38
C THR A 54 -2.11 5.39 -17.09
N ASP A 55 -1.67 4.27 -17.66
CA ASP A 55 -2.30 2.97 -17.45
C ASP A 55 -2.33 2.66 -15.94
N PRO A 56 -3.49 2.37 -15.32
CA PRO A 56 -3.58 2.06 -13.89
C PRO A 56 -2.61 0.97 -13.44
N GLU A 57 -2.34 0.00 -14.32
CA GLU A 57 -1.34 -1.04 -14.07
C GLU A 57 0.08 -0.47 -14.02
N SER A 58 0.41 0.46 -14.94
CA SER A 58 1.69 1.17 -14.91
C SER A 58 1.83 2.02 -13.66
N GLU A 59 0.78 2.73 -13.23
CA GLU A 59 0.82 3.52 -11.99
C GLU A 59 1.03 2.63 -10.76
N ALA A 60 0.35 1.47 -10.72
CA ALA A 60 0.51 0.52 -9.64
C ALA A 60 1.93 -0.06 -9.61
N THR A 61 2.47 -0.40 -10.79
CA THR A 61 3.83 -0.91 -10.96
C THR A 61 4.87 0.13 -10.55
N ASP A 62 4.74 1.38 -11.01
CA ASP A 62 5.66 2.47 -10.66
C ASP A 62 5.68 2.73 -9.16
N ALA A 63 4.51 2.75 -8.51
CA ALA A 63 4.40 2.91 -7.06
C ALA A 63 5.15 1.79 -6.31
N LEU A 64 4.96 0.56 -6.77
CA LEU A 64 5.59 -0.63 -6.19
C LEU A 64 7.11 -0.62 -6.41
N GLU A 65 7.58 -0.34 -7.62
CA GLU A 65 9.02 -0.31 -7.93
C GLU A 65 9.76 0.77 -7.14
N ASN A 66 9.13 1.93 -6.92
CA ASN A 66 9.72 2.99 -6.12
C ASN A 66 9.83 2.61 -4.64
N ALA A 67 8.81 1.95 -4.08
CA ALA A 67 8.85 1.46 -2.71
C ALA A 67 9.86 0.31 -2.53
N ASP A 68 9.90 -0.63 -3.49
CA ASP A 68 10.86 -1.73 -3.49
C ASP A 68 12.31 -1.25 -3.58
N ARG A 69 12.58 -0.27 -4.45
CA ARG A 69 13.90 0.35 -4.54
C ARG A 69 14.32 0.99 -3.22
N ALA A 70 13.41 1.74 -2.57
CA ALA A 70 13.71 2.37 -1.29
C ALA A 70 14.01 1.35 -0.18
N ALA A 71 13.25 0.24 -0.13
CA ALA A 71 13.43 -0.81 0.85
C ALA A 71 14.71 -1.64 0.62
N THR A 72 15.00 -1.98 -0.63
CA THR A 72 16.22 -2.73 -1.01
C THR A 72 17.49 -1.88 -0.84
N ASP A 73 17.44 -0.58 -1.14
CA ASP A 73 18.53 0.36 -0.85
C ASP A 73 18.81 0.47 0.67
N ALA A 74 17.80 0.23 1.51
CA ALA A 74 17.93 0.13 2.96
C ALA A 74 18.41 -1.24 3.46
N GLY A 75 18.61 -2.22 2.57
CA GLY A 75 19.12 -3.55 2.89
C GLY A 75 18.07 -4.55 3.36
N LEU A 76 16.79 -4.30 3.10
CA LEU A 76 15.69 -5.20 3.48
C LEU A 76 15.47 -6.32 2.47
N GLU A 77 14.98 -7.47 2.96
CA GLU A 77 14.37 -8.49 2.13
C GLU A 77 12.94 -8.06 1.75
N THR A 78 12.67 -8.03 0.45
CA THR A 78 11.37 -7.60 -0.08
C THR A 78 10.71 -8.68 -0.94
N THR A 79 9.39 -8.71 -0.89
CA THR A 79 8.55 -9.37 -1.88
C THR A 79 7.62 -8.33 -2.48
N THR A 80 7.34 -8.42 -3.78
CA THR A 80 6.52 -7.42 -4.47
C THR A 80 5.35 -8.10 -5.15
N THR A 81 4.17 -7.49 -5.10
CA THR A 81 2.99 -7.99 -5.81
C THR A 81 2.11 -6.84 -6.27
N VAL A 82 1.71 -6.87 -7.55
CA VAL A 82 0.60 -6.06 -8.07
C VAL A 82 -0.66 -6.91 -8.08
N ARG A 83 -1.78 -6.36 -7.62
CA ARG A 83 -3.11 -6.98 -7.69
C ARG A 83 -4.05 -6.14 -8.53
N HIS A 84 -5.10 -6.74 -9.06
CA HIS A 84 -6.12 -6.04 -9.83
C HIS A 84 -7.46 -6.18 -9.10
N GLY A 85 -8.15 -5.07 -8.88
CA GLY A 85 -9.43 -5.08 -8.18
C GLY A 85 -9.65 -3.83 -7.33
N VAL A 86 -10.43 -3.99 -6.27
CA VAL A 86 -10.74 -2.91 -5.32
C VAL A 86 -9.65 -2.89 -4.25
N ALA A 87 -8.98 -1.75 -4.05
CA ALA A 87 -7.78 -1.67 -3.21
C ALA A 87 -7.96 -2.26 -1.80
N GLN A 88 -8.99 -1.84 -1.07
CA GLN A 88 -9.21 -2.34 0.30
C GLN A 88 -9.51 -3.84 0.34
N GLU A 89 -10.17 -4.40 -0.68
CA GLU A 89 -10.50 -5.82 -0.73
C GLU A 89 -9.25 -6.65 -0.99
N GLU A 90 -8.41 -6.23 -1.95
CA GLU A 90 -7.16 -6.94 -2.26
C GLU A 90 -6.14 -6.83 -1.12
N ILE A 91 -6.04 -5.69 -0.44
CA ILE A 91 -5.15 -5.53 0.73
C ILE A 91 -5.54 -6.50 1.85
N VAL A 92 -6.83 -6.56 2.21
CA VAL A 92 -7.32 -7.48 3.23
C VAL A 92 -7.13 -8.93 2.80
N ALA A 93 -7.45 -9.26 1.55
CA ALA A 93 -7.30 -10.61 1.01
C ALA A 93 -5.83 -11.09 1.03
N VAL A 94 -4.86 -10.22 0.73
CA VAL A 94 -3.44 -10.57 0.85
C VAL A 94 -3.08 -10.87 2.31
N ALA A 95 -3.52 -10.05 3.27
CA ALA A 95 -3.26 -10.29 4.68
C ALA A 95 -3.96 -11.55 5.25
N GLU A 96 -5.09 -11.97 4.67
CA GLU A 96 -5.77 -13.21 5.06
C GLU A 96 -5.11 -14.47 4.50
N THR A 97 -4.54 -14.38 3.30
CA THR A 97 -4.07 -15.56 2.54
C THR A 97 -2.56 -15.78 2.63
N ASN A 98 -1.81 -14.81 3.14
CA ASN A 98 -0.36 -14.86 3.31
C ASN A 98 -0.03 -14.75 4.81
N PRO A 99 1.17 -15.19 5.25
CA PRO A 99 1.60 -15.06 6.63
C PRO A 99 1.99 -13.60 6.91
N ILE A 100 1.04 -12.67 6.89
CA ILE A 100 1.27 -11.26 7.24
C ILE A 100 0.96 -11.08 8.72
N ASP A 101 1.82 -10.38 9.44
CA ASP A 101 1.62 -10.08 10.87
C ASP A 101 1.11 -8.65 11.09
N MET A 102 1.35 -7.73 10.15
CA MET A 102 0.98 -6.31 10.25
C MET A 102 0.81 -5.69 8.86
N ILE A 103 -0.16 -4.79 8.72
CA ILE A 103 -0.30 -3.92 7.55
C ILE A 103 0.23 -2.52 7.89
N VAL A 104 0.99 -1.92 6.99
CA VAL A 104 1.42 -0.53 7.05
C VAL A 104 0.89 0.20 5.82
N MET A 105 0.21 1.34 6.01
CA MET A 105 -0.34 2.12 4.91
C MET A 105 -0.48 3.60 5.26
N GLY A 106 -0.63 4.45 4.24
CA GLY A 106 -0.97 5.85 4.44
C GLY A 106 -2.42 6.04 4.86
N THR A 107 -2.70 7.06 5.66
CA THR A 107 -4.06 7.50 6.00
C THR A 107 -4.77 8.13 4.83
N HIS A 108 -4.06 8.60 3.80
CA HIS A 108 -4.63 9.22 2.61
C HIS A 108 -3.84 8.78 1.37
N GLY A 109 -4.54 8.69 0.24
CA GLY A 109 -3.98 8.30 -1.05
C GLY A 109 -3.98 9.44 -2.07
N ARG A 110 -4.09 9.08 -3.36
CA ARG A 110 -4.09 10.01 -4.50
C ARG A 110 -5.17 11.11 -4.48
N THR A 111 -6.28 10.90 -3.77
CA THR A 111 -7.41 11.86 -3.73
C THR A 111 -7.28 12.97 -2.68
N GLY A 112 -6.27 12.91 -1.81
CA GLY A 112 -5.85 13.91 -0.80
C GLY A 112 -6.84 15.04 -0.48
N LEU A 113 -7.63 14.89 0.60
CA LEU A 113 -8.39 16.00 1.19
C LEU A 113 -7.62 16.58 2.39
N ASP A 114 -7.53 17.91 2.45
CA ASP A 114 -6.76 18.65 3.45
C ASP A 114 -7.13 18.28 4.90
N HIS A 115 -6.15 17.71 5.59
CA HIS A 115 -5.86 17.80 7.03
C HIS A 115 -6.70 17.05 8.08
N LEU A 116 -7.80 16.33 7.78
CA LEU A 116 -8.57 15.67 8.86
C LEU A 116 -9.25 14.32 8.53
N VAL A 117 -9.12 13.73 7.32
CA VAL A 117 -10.16 12.78 6.88
C VAL A 117 -9.90 11.27 7.04
N VAL A 118 -8.75 10.62 6.93
CA VAL A 118 -8.70 9.13 6.73
C VAL A 118 -9.43 8.74 5.42
N GLY A 119 -8.66 8.36 4.42
CA GLY A 119 -9.16 7.91 3.13
C GLY A 119 -9.98 6.62 3.24
N SER A 120 -10.92 6.46 2.31
CA SER A 120 -11.86 5.33 2.28
C SER A 120 -11.17 3.97 2.29
N VAL A 121 -10.00 3.85 1.63
CA VAL A 121 -9.22 2.60 1.62
C VAL A 121 -8.67 2.31 3.01
N ALA A 122 -8.07 3.30 3.68
CA ALA A 122 -7.50 3.13 5.01
C ALA A 122 -8.59 2.82 6.05
N GLU A 123 -9.74 3.51 5.99
CA GLU A 123 -10.88 3.24 6.87
C GLU A 123 -11.36 1.78 6.74
N GLU A 124 -11.57 1.30 5.52
CA GLU A 124 -12.04 -0.06 5.27
C GLU A 124 -11.01 -1.12 5.64
N VAL A 125 -9.72 -0.89 5.38
CA VAL A 125 -8.66 -1.84 5.78
C VAL A 125 -8.56 -1.92 7.30
N VAL A 126 -8.51 -0.79 8.01
CA VAL A 126 -8.46 -0.77 9.49
C VAL A 126 -9.66 -1.50 10.11
N ARG A 127 -10.84 -1.40 9.48
CA ARG A 127 -12.06 -2.03 9.97
C ARG A 127 -12.10 -3.54 9.79
N ASN A 128 -11.50 -4.05 8.70
CA ASN A 128 -11.70 -5.43 8.26
C ASN A 128 -10.43 -6.29 8.31
N ALA A 129 -9.24 -5.71 8.51
CA ALA A 129 -8.00 -6.46 8.52
C ALA A 129 -7.96 -7.53 9.62
N PRO A 130 -7.44 -8.74 9.33
CA PRO A 130 -7.28 -9.80 10.32
C PRO A 130 -6.10 -9.55 11.28
N VAL A 131 -5.29 -8.52 10.99
CA VAL A 131 -4.01 -8.21 11.64
C VAL A 131 -3.96 -6.73 12.04
N PRO A 132 -3.08 -6.34 12.97
CA PRO A 132 -2.85 -4.93 13.29
C PRO A 132 -2.54 -4.09 12.05
N VAL A 133 -3.11 -2.89 12.00
CA VAL A 133 -2.87 -1.91 10.93
C VAL A 133 -2.20 -0.68 11.53
N VAL A 134 -1.08 -0.27 10.95
CA VAL A 134 -0.37 0.98 11.25
C VAL A 134 -0.65 1.96 10.12
N THR A 135 -1.32 3.05 10.44
CA THR A 135 -1.65 4.12 9.48
C THR A 135 -0.78 5.35 9.75
N ILE A 136 -0.19 5.91 8.69
CA ILE A 136 0.67 7.11 8.74
C ILE A 136 -0.04 8.33 8.16
#